data_AF-A0A3R8LNA9-F1
#
_entry.id   AF-A0A3R8LNA9-F1
#
_cell.length_a   1.000
_cell.length_b   1.000
_cell.length_c   1.000
_cell.angle_alpha   90.00
_cell.angle_beta   90.00
_cell.angle_gamma   90.00
#
_symmetry.space_group_name_H-M   'P 1'
#
loop_
_entity.id
_entity.type
_entity.pdbx_description
1 polymer ?
#
loop_
_entity_poly.entity_id
_entity_poly.type
_entity_poly.pdbx_seq_one_letter_code
_entity_poly.pdbx_strand_id
1 'polypeptide(L)'
;MLGSVRVSATRDMTTGTASTGLPLTARETPQSLSTMDRQTIEERSLTSVDGVLRHTMGVMVGLYDPQRPVYYVRGFRVQDFQMDGLPVYSDDTNQQFDSAFLERVDTVRGANGIRTGVGVPSATVNMIRKRPGKTLGGRVAATVGRWDFYRLEADLNAPLTADGSVRSRFVVAPQKEHTFYNRNKKEKFSFMGIVEADLGSATTVSLGYQRQNNDPTAPIWGYWANLSYANYGEPRMMKLTFRAKF
;
A
#
# COMPACT_ATOMS: atom_id res chain seq x y z
N MET A 1 -1.58 30.35 20.60
CA MET A 1 -1.81 29.27 19.63
C MET A 1 -0.74 29.41 18.54
N LEU A 2 0.25 28.53 18.51
CA LEU A 2 1.31 28.56 17.49
C LEU A 2 0.84 27.70 16.31
N GLY A 3 0.48 28.34 15.20
CA GLY A 3 0.18 27.66 13.94
C GLY A 3 1.46 27.04 13.38
N SER A 4 1.47 25.72 13.21
CA SER A 4 2.57 25.02 12.54
C SER A 4 2.50 25.29 11.04
N VAL A 5 3.53 25.93 10.48
CA VAL A 5 3.74 25.97 9.03
C VAL A 5 4.29 24.61 8.62
N ARG A 6 3.48 23.81 7.92
CA ARG A 6 3.89 22.54 7.31
C ARG A 6 4.28 22.81 5.86
N VAL A 7 5.57 22.76 5.56
CA VAL A 7 6.06 22.82 4.18
C VAL A 7 6.02 21.40 3.62
N SER A 8 5.00 21.09 2.82
CA SER A 8 4.94 19.85 2.04
C SER A 8 5.46 20.13 0.63
N ALA A 9 6.60 19.54 0.27
CA ALA A 9 7.02 19.48 -1.12
C ALA A 9 6.41 18.22 -1.76
N THR A 10 5.37 18.39 -2.56
CA THR A 10 4.80 17.30 -3.36
C THR A 10 5.78 17.00 -4.49
N ARG A 11 6.45 15.85 -4.45
CA ARG A 11 7.21 15.36 -5.60
C ARG A 11 6.21 15.15 -6.73
N ASP A 12 6.47 15.73 -7.91
CA ASP A 12 5.65 15.55 -9.10
C ASP A 12 5.58 14.05 -9.45
N MET A 13 4.57 13.38 -8.90
CA MET A 13 4.21 11.98 -9.15
C MET A 13 3.15 11.90 -10.26
N THR A 14 3.07 12.93 -11.10
CA THR A 14 2.08 13.06 -12.18
C THR A 14 2.24 11.99 -13.25
N THR A 15 3.43 11.37 -13.36
CA THR A 15 3.67 10.24 -14.27
C THR A 15 3.36 8.89 -13.62
N GLY A 16 2.43 8.15 -14.20
CA GLY A 16 2.00 6.82 -13.75
C GLY A 16 2.03 5.79 -14.85
N THR A 17 2.58 4.60 -14.56
CA THR A 17 2.62 3.47 -15.51
C THR A 17 1.45 2.49 -15.34
N ALA A 18 0.52 2.77 -14.41
CA ALA A 18 -0.53 1.84 -14.02
C ALA A 18 -1.51 1.52 -15.17
N SER A 19 -1.77 2.51 -16.04
CA SER A 19 -2.71 2.42 -17.16
C SER A 19 -2.10 1.78 -18.40
N THR A 20 -1.02 2.35 -18.94
CA THR A 20 -0.47 1.91 -20.24
C THR A 20 0.88 1.20 -20.12
N GLY A 21 1.49 1.18 -18.93
CA GLY A 21 2.88 0.75 -18.74
C GLY A 21 3.91 1.83 -19.10
N LEU A 22 3.47 2.94 -19.72
CA LEU A 22 4.30 4.07 -20.09
C LEU A 22 4.27 5.14 -19.00
N PRO A 23 5.35 5.91 -18.80
CA PRO A 23 5.41 6.97 -17.80
C PRO A 23 4.66 8.23 -18.28
N LEU A 24 3.34 8.13 -18.44
CA LEU A 24 2.48 9.20 -18.93
C LEU A 24 1.94 10.04 -17.79
N THR A 25 1.76 11.33 -18.03
CA THR A 25 1.02 12.20 -17.12
C THR A 25 -0.46 11.81 -17.05
N ALA A 26 -1.17 12.26 -16.01
CA ALA A 26 -2.61 12.08 -15.91
C ALA A 26 -3.37 12.68 -17.13
N ARG A 27 -2.85 13.76 -17.73
CA ARG A 27 -3.44 14.39 -18.92
C ARG A 27 -3.23 13.57 -20.20
N GLU A 28 -2.09 12.90 -20.31
CA GLU A 28 -1.74 12.06 -21.47
C GLU A 28 -2.34 10.65 -21.39
N THR A 29 -2.79 10.24 -20.21
CA THR A 29 -3.36 8.91 -19.98
C THR A 29 -4.82 8.86 -20.46
N PRO A 30 -5.17 8.07 -21.50
CA PRO A 30 -6.53 8.03 -22.07
C PRO A 30 -7.49 7.15 -21.26
N GLN A 31 -7.28 7.05 -19.94
CA GLN A 31 -8.08 6.26 -19.03
C GLN A 31 -8.34 7.03 -17.74
N SER A 32 -9.44 6.68 -17.06
CA SER A 32 -9.83 7.33 -15.81
C SER A 32 -8.94 6.85 -14.67
N LEU A 33 -7.88 7.62 -14.37
CA LEU A 33 -6.92 7.37 -13.31
C LEU A 33 -7.24 8.20 -12.06
N SER A 34 -7.20 7.58 -10.89
CA SER A 34 -7.14 8.29 -9.61
C SER A 34 -5.94 7.82 -8.82
N THR A 35 -5.20 8.78 -8.26
CA THR A 35 -3.97 8.52 -7.51
C THR A 35 -4.15 9.01 -6.08
N MET A 36 -3.89 8.12 -5.12
CA MET A 36 -3.77 8.45 -3.71
C MET A 36 -2.29 8.50 -3.36
N ASP A 37 -1.74 9.71 -3.26
CA ASP A 37 -0.33 9.93 -2.97
C ASP A 37 0.01 9.80 -1.48
N ARG A 38 1.32 9.75 -1.17
CA ARG A 38 1.80 9.59 0.20
C ARG A 38 1.26 10.65 1.14
N GLN A 39 1.23 11.90 0.68
CA GLN A 39 0.79 13.04 1.45
C GLN A 39 -0.69 12.90 1.82
N THR A 40 -1.57 12.60 0.86
CA THR A 40 -3.01 12.40 1.11
C THR A 40 -3.27 11.24 2.06
N ILE A 41 -2.54 10.12 1.90
CA ILE A 41 -2.67 8.96 2.77
C ILE A 41 -2.27 9.33 4.22
N GLU A 42 -1.23 10.14 4.41
CA GLU A 42 -0.81 10.62 5.73
C GLU A 42 -1.78 11.65 6.33
N GLU A 43 -2.20 12.65 5.56
CA GLU A 43 -3.12 13.70 6.02
C GLU A 43 -4.46 13.15 6.45
N ARG A 44 -4.96 12.11 5.76
CA ARG A 44 -6.20 11.41 6.10
C ARG A 44 -5.99 10.27 7.09
N SER A 45 -4.77 10.05 7.60
CA SER A 45 -4.44 8.97 8.54
C SER A 45 -4.90 7.58 8.06
N LEU A 46 -4.77 7.30 6.76
CA LEU A 46 -5.21 6.05 6.15
C LEU A 46 -4.12 4.98 6.36
N THR A 47 -4.34 4.05 7.28
CA THR A 47 -3.34 3.05 7.72
C THR A 47 -3.43 1.69 7.00
N SER A 48 -4.33 1.58 6.02
CA SER A 48 -4.54 0.36 5.24
C SER A 48 -4.99 0.69 3.82
N VAL A 49 -4.76 -0.23 2.89
CA VAL A 49 -5.25 -0.11 1.51
C VAL A 49 -6.78 -0.05 1.45
N ASP A 50 -7.49 -0.73 2.34
CA ASP A 50 -8.94 -0.58 2.49
C ASP A 50 -9.31 0.87 2.82
N GLY A 51 -8.63 1.48 3.80
CA GLY A 51 -8.82 2.89 4.13
C GLY A 51 -8.55 3.82 2.94
N VAL A 52 -7.50 3.54 2.16
CA VAL A 52 -7.19 4.27 0.92
C VAL A 52 -8.33 4.14 -0.09
N LEU A 53 -8.76 2.92 -0.39
CA LEU A 53 -9.78 2.64 -1.40
C LEU A 53 -11.16 3.17 -1.02
N ARG A 54 -11.53 3.17 0.27
CA ARG A 54 -12.77 3.83 0.75
C ARG A 54 -12.82 5.32 0.45
N HIS A 55 -11.66 5.96 0.36
CA HIS A 55 -11.55 7.39 0.05
C HIS A 55 -11.28 7.64 -1.45
N THR A 56 -11.08 6.58 -2.24
CA THR A 56 -10.83 6.70 -3.68
C THR A 56 -12.12 6.91 -4.45
N MET A 57 -12.14 7.94 -5.30
CA MET A 57 -13.30 8.26 -6.13
C MET A 57 -13.73 7.08 -7.01
N GLY A 58 -15.03 6.80 -7.03
CA GLY A 58 -15.64 5.76 -7.86
C GLY A 58 -15.40 4.33 -7.39
N VAL A 59 -14.78 4.16 -6.22
CA VAL A 59 -14.66 2.87 -5.53
C VAL A 59 -15.75 2.80 -4.46
N MET A 60 -16.58 1.76 -4.56
CA MET A 60 -17.52 1.37 -3.52
C MET A 60 -16.92 0.18 -2.75
N VAL A 61 -16.99 0.24 -1.43
CA VAL A 61 -16.47 -0.84 -0.57
C VAL A 61 -17.64 -1.58 0.06
N GLY A 62 -17.74 -2.87 -0.25
CA GLY A 62 -18.56 -3.83 0.48
C GLY A 62 -17.71 -4.59 1.50
N LEU A 63 -18.35 -5.26 2.44
CA LEU A 63 -17.69 -6.05 3.48
C LEU A 63 -18.38 -7.41 3.56
N TYR A 64 -17.61 -8.49 3.46
CA TYR A 64 -18.10 -9.80 3.92
C TYR A 64 -18.15 -9.85 5.45
N ASP A 65 -17.17 -9.21 6.10
CA ASP A 65 -17.08 -8.92 7.53
C ASP A 65 -16.04 -7.78 7.72
N PRO A 66 -15.80 -7.28 8.94
CA PRO A 66 -14.90 -6.14 9.17
C PRO A 66 -13.46 -6.31 8.66
N GLN A 67 -13.01 -7.53 8.36
CA GLN A 67 -11.63 -7.84 7.99
C GLN A 67 -11.48 -8.33 6.55
N ARG A 68 -12.58 -8.51 5.82
CA ARG A 68 -12.58 -8.99 4.43
C ARG A 68 -13.36 -8.03 3.52
N PRO A 69 -12.71 -6.93 3.11
CA PRO A 69 -13.31 -5.96 2.20
C PRO A 69 -13.38 -6.50 0.77
N VAL A 70 -14.48 -6.19 0.10
CA VAL A 70 -14.66 -6.35 -1.34
C VAL A 70 -14.85 -4.98 -1.97
N TYR A 71 -14.21 -4.76 -3.12
CA TYR A 71 -14.22 -3.46 -3.76
C TYR A 71 -14.96 -3.56 -5.10
N TYR A 72 -15.73 -2.53 -5.41
CA TYR A 72 -16.51 -2.42 -6.64
C TYR A 72 -16.21 -1.10 -7.32
N VAL A 73 -16.11 -1.13 -8.64
CA VAL A 73 -15.99 0.06 -9.47
C VAL A 73 -16.96 -0.11 -10.63
N ARG A 74 -17.79 0.93 -10.87
CA ARG A 74 -18.81 0.92 -11.93
C ARG A 74 -19.73 -0.32 -11.87
N GLY A 75 -20.02 -0.81 -10.66
CA GLY A 75 -20.88 -1.98 -10.42
C GLY A 75 -20.19 -3.35 -10.53
N PHE A 76 -18.94 -3.41 -10.99
CA PHE A 76 -18.19 -4.66 -11.13
C PHE A 76 -17.19 -4.86 -9.99
N ARG A 77 -17.03 -6.11 -9.53
CA ARG A 77 -16.06 -6.46 -8.49
C ARG A 77 -14.62 -6.24 -9.00
N VAL A 78 -13.81 -5.54 -8.21
CA VAL A 78 -12.38 -5.39 -8.44
C VAL A 78 -11.69 -6.69 -8.04
N GLN A 79 -10.99 -7.29 -9.00
CA GLN A 79 -10.21 -8.52 -8.82
C GLN A 79 -8.74 -8.34 -9.18
N ASP A 80 -8.40 -7.23 -9.87
CA ASP A 80 -7.05 -6.97 -10.32
C ASP A 80 -6.34 -6.00 -9.38
N PHE A 81 -5.54 -6.59 -8.49
CA PHE A 81 -4.63 -5.88 -7.60
C PHE A 81 -3.20 -6.10 -8.07
N GLN A 82 -2.40 -5.03 -8.04
CA GLN A 82 -1.00 -5.07 -8.43
C GLN A 82 -0.12 -4.47 -7.35
N MET A 83 1.12 -4.97 -7.23
CA MET A 83 2.17 -4.42 -6.39
C MET A 83 3.38 -4.09 -7.28
N ASP A 84 3.65 -2.80 -7.43
CA ASP A 84 4.58 -2.23 -8.42
C ASP A 84 4.34 -2.79 -9.85
N GLY A 85 3.06 -2.90 -10.23
CA GLY A 85 2.65 -3.36 -11.55
C GLY A 85 2.69 -4.87 -11.77
N LEU A 86 3.04 -5.67 -10.77
CA LEU A 86 2.91 -7.13 -10.82
C LEU A 86 1.59 -7.55 -10.17
N PRO A 87 0.80 -8.45 -10.77
CA PRO A 87 -0.39 -9.00 -10.14
C PRO A 87 -0.08 -9.56 -8.76
N VAL A 88 -0.87 -9.19 -7.75
CA VAL A 88 -0.88 -9.80 -6.43
C VAL A 88 -2.17 -10.57 -6.33
N TYR A 89 -2.06 -11.89 -6.28
CA TYR A 89 -3.23 -12.72 -6.12
C TYR A 89 -3.74 -12.62 -4.69
N SER A 90 -5.00 -12.25 -4.56
CA SER A 90 -5.78 -12.50 -3.38
C SER A 90 -6.91 -13.40 -3.85
N ASP A 91 -7.15 -14.51 -3.17
CA ASP A 91 -8.34 -15.35 -3.37
C ASP A 91 -9.63 -14.53 -3.14
N ASP A 92 -10.76 -15.16 -2.80
CA ASP A 92 -12.07 -14.51 -2.59
C ASP A 92 -12.10 -13.35 -1.57
N THR A 93 -10.99 -13.10 -0.84
CA THR A 93 -10.88 -12.10 0.20
C THR A 93 -9.60 -11.31 0.00
N ASN A 94 -9.71 -10.00 -0.18
CA ASN A 94 -8.54 -9.14 -0.39
C ASN A 94 -7.72 -9.02 0.90
N GLN A 95 -6.45 -9.42 0.85
CA GLN A 95 -5.52 -9.19 1.95
C GLN A 95 -5.37 -7.69 2.18
N GLN A 96 -5.64 -7.24 3.41
CA GLN A 96 -5.55 -5.84 3.78
C GLN A 96 -4.08 -5.44 3.97
N PHE A 97 -3.42 -4.98 2.90
CA PHE A 97 -2.06 -4.44 2.98
C PHE A 97 -2.01 -3.16 3.82
N ASP A 98 -0.94 -3.02 4.59
CA ASP A 98 -0.63 -1.80 5.33
C ASP A 98 -0.15 -0.68 4.40
N SER A 99 -0.69 0.52 4.57
CA SER A 99 -0.33 1.66 3.72
C SER A 99 1.08 2.20 4.03
N ALA A 100 1.70 1.84 5.16
CA ALA A 100 3.05 2.28 5.53
C ALA A 100 4.09 1.92 4.48
N PHE A 101 3.92 0.79 3.79
CA PHE A 101 4.81 0.34 2.73
C PHE A 101 4.69 1.17 1.44
N LEU A 102 3.59 1.89 1.28
CA LEU A 102 3.19 2.45 0.00
C LEU A 102 3.62 3.92 -0.12
N GLU A 103 4.15 4.24 -1.30
CA GLU A 103 4.37 5.61 -1.75
C GLU A 103 3.07 6.18 -2.32
N ARG A 104 2.29 5.36 -3.05
CA ARG A 104 0.98 5.74 -3.56
C ARG A 104 0.13 4.52 -3.97
N VAL A 105 -1.15 4.76 -4.23
CA VAL A 105 -2.07 3.80 -4.82
C VAL A 105 -2.71 4.41 -6.07
N ASP A 106 -2.51 3.78 -7.21
CA ASP A 106 -3.04 4.17 -8.52
C ASP A 106 -4.25 3.29 -8.85
N THR A 107 -5.42 3.88 -9.07
CA THR A 107 -6.65 3.18 -9.45
C THR A 107 -7.07 3.57 -10.86
N VAL A 108 -6.96 2.62 -11.79
CA VAL A 108 -7.40 2.78 -13.19
C VAL A 108 -8.78 2.15 -13.32
N ARG A 109 -9.80 2.97 -13.59
CA ARG A 109 -11.20 2.51 -13.67
C ARG A 109 -11.59 2.10 -15.09
N GLY A 110 -12.23 0.94 -15.22
CA GLY A 110 -12.70 0.34 -16.46
C GLY A 110 -11.90 -0.90 -16.85
N ALA A 111 -11.94 -1.24 -18.14
CA ALA A 111 -11.18 -2.36 -18.68
C ALA A 111 -9.70 -1.97 -18.87
N ASN A 112 -8.79 -2.72 -18.24
CA ASN A 112 -7.34 -2.51 -18.33
C ASN A 112 -6.60 -3.75 -18.88
N GLY A 113 -7.22 -4.45 -19.84
CA GLY A 113 -6.68 -5.69 -20.40
C GLY A 113 -5.27 -5.58 -21.01
N ILE A 114 -4.85 -4.38 -21.40
CA ILE A 114 -3.48 -4.11 -21.89
C ILE A 114 -2.42 -4.40 -20.82
N ARG A 115 -2.74 -4.15 -19.54
CA ARG A 115 -1.81 -4.36 -18.41
C ARG A 115 -2.04 -5.68 -17.69
N THR A 116 -3.30 -6.09 -17.62
CA THR A 116 -3.73 -7.18 -16.73
C THR A 116 -3.88 -8.51 -17.48
N GLY A 117 -3.95 -8.45 -18.82
CA GLY A 117 -4.37 -9.59 -19.63
C GLY A 117 -5.83 -9.92 -19.37
N VAL A 118 -6.07 -11.01 -18.63
CA VAL A 118 -7.42 -11.45 -18.24
C VAL A 118 -7.90 -10.60 -17.05
N GLY A 119 -9.11 -10.06 -17.11
CA GLY A 119 -9.65 -9.26 -16.02
C GLY A 119 -11.13 -8.93 -16.18
N VAL A 120 -11.72 -8.48 -15.09
CA VAL A 120 -13.10 -7.95 -15.05
C VAL A 120 -13.06 -6.47 -15.45
N PRO A 121 -14.04 -5.92 -16.19
CA PRO A 121 -14.08 -4.50 -16.59
C PRO A 121 -14.44 -3.55 -15.42
N SER A 122 -13.88 -3.80 -14.23
CA SER A 122 -14.05 -3.02 -13.01
C SER A 122 -12.96 -1.95 -12.87
N ALA A 123 -11.82 -2.32 -12.31
CA ALA A 123 -10.65 -1.48 -12.15
C ALA A 123 -9.38 -2.31 -11.91
N THR A 124 -8.24 -1.70 -12.19
CA THR A 124 -6.91 -2.11 -11.72
C THR A 124 -6.51 -1.23 -10.55
N VAL A 125 -6.18 -1.84 -9.41
CA VAL A 125 -5.60 -1.14 -8.25
C VAL A 125 -4.13 -1.50 -8.16
N ASN A 126 -3.26 -0.57 -8.51
CA ASN A 126 -1.82 -0.73 -8.41
C ASN A 126 -1.28 -0.03 -7.16
N MET A 127 -0.66 -0.80 -6.28
CA MET A 127 -0.01 -0.33 -5.05
C MET A 127 1.48 -0.15 -5.35
N ILE A 128 1.99 1.06 -5.16
CA ILE A 128 3.38 1.40 -5.45
C ILE A 128 4.12 1.49 -4.13
N ARG A 129 5.15 0.67 -3.94
CA ARG A 129 5.95 0.68 -2.73
C ARG A 129 6.91 1.85 -2.67
N LYS A 130 7.20 2.28 -1.46
CA LYS A 130 8.30 3.18 -1.13
C LYS A 130 9.62 2.59 -1.62
N ARG A 131 10.38 3.39 -2.36
CA ARG A 131 11.73 3.04 -2.83
C ARG A 131 12.79 3.86 -2.11
N PRO A 132 14.03 3.36 -2.00
CA PRO A 132 15.10 4.11 -1.40
C PRO A 132 15.55 5.27 -2.29
N GLY A 133 15.77 6.43 -1.67
CA GLY A 133 16.36 7.62 -2.25
C GLY A 133 17.86 7.72 -1.95
N LYS A 134 18.55 8.64 -2.63
CA LYS A 134 20.01 8.85 -2.48
C LYS A 134 20.40 9.66 -1.24
N THR A 135 19.44 10.32 -0.59
CA THR A 135 19.69 11.18 0.58
C THR A 135 19.22 10.51 1.85
N LEU A 136 20.00 10.63 2.93
CA LEU A 136 19.55 10.17 4.25
C LEU A 136 18.28 10.92 4.65
N GLY A 137 17.29 10.19 5.13
CA GLY A 137 16.03 10.79 5.58
C GLY A 137 15.14 9.74 6.23
N GLY A 138 14.10 10.19 6.92
CA GLY A 138 13.17 9.27 7.55
C GLY A 138 12.04 9.99 8.25
N ARG A 139 11.09 9.21 8.73
CA ARG A 139 9.94 9.68 9.50
C ARG A 139 9.63 8.70 10.62
N VAL A 140 9.27 9.24 11.77
CA VAL A 140 8.61 8.49 12.84
C VAL A 140 7.24 9.13 13.09
N ALA A 141 6.20 8.32 13.25
CA ALA A 141 4.88 8.78 13.63
C ALA A 141 4.30 7.85 14.70
N ALA A 142 3.63 8.45 15.68
CA ALA A 142 2.84 7.74 16.67
C ALA A 142 1.39 8.20 16.56
N THR A 143 0.46 7.27 16.61
CA THR A 143 -0.98 7.54 16.54
C THR A 143 -1.66 6.88 17.73
N VAL A 144 -2.46 7.67 18.45
CA VAL A 144 -3.35 7.21 19.50
C VAL A 144 -4.79 7.56 19.14
N GLY A 145 -5.73 6.68 19.42
CA GLY A 145 -7.12 6.86 19.00
C GLY A 145 -8.12 6.11 19.87
N ARG A 146 -9.40 6.19 19.47
CA ARG A 146 -10.49 5.49 20.15
C ARG A 146 -10.32 3.97 20.08
N TRP A 147 -10.94 3.27 21.02
CA TRP A 147 -10.86 1.82 21.17
C TRP A 147 -9.42 1.32 21.31
N ASP A 148 -8.62 2.00 22.13
CA ASP A 148 -7.21 1.67 22.38
C ASP A 148 -6.41 1.49 21.09
N PHE A 149 -6.65 2.36 20.11
CA PHE A 149 -5.88 2.37 18.88
C PHE A 149 -4.49 2.95 19.20
N TYR A 150 -3.46 2.13 19.08
CA TYR A 150 -2.06 2.51 19.24
C TYR A 150 -1.28 2.05 18.01
N ARG A 151 -0.60 2.98 17.35
CA ARG A 151 0.25 2.67 16.20
C ARG A 151 1.54 3.45 16.29
N LEU A 152 2.65 2.76 16.02
CA LEU A 152 3.94 3.38 15.75
C LEU A 152 4.30 3.09 14.31
N GLU A 153 4.89 4.05 13.62
CA GLU A 153 5.43 3.88 12.27
C GLU A 153 6.81 4.52 12.21
N ALA A 154 7.79 3.77 11.73
CA ALA A 154 9.13 4.25 11.46
C ALA A 154 9.51 3.90 10.02
N ASP A 155 10.01 4.89 9.30
CA ASP A 155 10.47 4.82 7.92
C ASP A 155 11.85 5.45 7.86
N LEU A 156 12.87 4.68 7.48
CA LEU A 156 14.24 5.12 7.37
C LEU A 156 14.73 4.88 5.94
N ASN A 157 15.14 5.94 5.28
CA ASN A 157 15.85 5.91 4.01
C ASN A 157 17.33 6.22 4.24
N ALA A 158 18.21 5.27 3.92
CA ALA A 158 19.63 5.38 4.19
C ALA A 158 20.47 5.04 2.93
N PRO A 159 21.26 5.99 2.39
CA PRO A 159 22.31 5.64 1.44
C PRO A 159 23.39 4.82 2.16
N LEU A 160 23.80 3.70 1.56
CA LEU A 160 24.82 2.79 2.09
C LEU A 160 26.22 3.12 1.54
N THR A 161 26.30 4.06 0.60
CA THR A 161 27.51 4.53 -0.08
C THR A 161 27.46 6.06 -0.15
N ALA A 162 28.62 6.71 -0.19
CA ALA A 162 28.72 8.17 -0.18
C ALA A 162 28.07 8.82 -1.42
N ASP A 163 28.10 8.14 -2.57
CA ASP A 163 27.49 8.58 -3.83
C ASP A 163 26.01 8.16 -3.98
N GLY A 164 25.48 7.40 -3.01
CA GLY A 164 24.10 6.89 -3.02
C GLY A 164 23.83 5.85 -4.11
N SER A 165 24.88 5.27 -4.71
CA SER A 165 24.79 4.18 -5.69
C SER A 165 24.15 2.94 -5.08
N VAL A 166 24.54 2.60 -3.85
CA VAL A 166 23.87 1.61 -3.00
C VAL A 166 23.08 2.32 -1.91
N ARG A 167 21.80 1.99 -1.79
CA ARG A 167 20.84 2.66 -0.90
C ARG A 167 19.81 1.68 -0.37
N SER A 168 19.28 1.96 0.81
CA SER A 168 18.33 1.10 1.51
C SER A 168 17.17 1.88 2.09
N ARG A 169 16.02 1.21 2.25
CA ARG A 169 14.86 1.76 2.95
C ARG A 169 14.23 0.69 3.83
N PHE A 170 13.95 1.05 5.07
CA PHE A 170 13.33 0.18 6.06
C PHE A 170 12.06 0.84 6.59
N VAL A 171 10.97 0.09 6.63
CA VAL A 171 9.68 0.54 7.16
C VAL A 171 9.19 -0.49 8.16
N VAL A 172 8.78 -0.03 9.34
CA VAL A 172 8.15 -0.86 10.37
C VAL A 172 6.95 -0.14 10.94
N ALA A 173 5.84 -0.85 11.14
CA ALA A 173 4.61 -0.29 11.65
C ALA A 173 3.80 -1.27 12.51
N PRO A 174 4.13 -1.42 13.81
CA PRO A 174 3.26 -2.13 14.74
C PRO A 174 2.00 -1.33 15.04
N GLN A 175 0.87 -2.03 15.13
CA GLN A 175 -0.44 -1.49 15.44
C GLN A 175 -1.19 -2.43 16.37
N LYS A 176 -1.91 -1.85 17.34
CA LYS A 176 -2.86 -2.53 18.22
C LYS A 176 -4.15 -1.73 18.25
N GLU A 177 -5.28 -2.41 18.18
CA GLU A 177 -6.60 -1.78 18.29
C GLU A 177 -7.63 -2.75 18.88
N HIS A 178 -8.58 -2.20 19.64
CA HIS A 178 -9.89 -2.81 19.86
C HIS A 178 -10.87 -2.30 18.81
N THR A 179 -12.03 -2.93 18.71
CA THR A 179 -13.14 -2.42 17.91
C THR A 179 -14.36 -2.13 18.77
N PHE A 180 -15.40 -1.56 18.15
CA PHE A 180 -16.68 -1.37 18.82
C PHE A 180 -17.42 -2.69 19.13
N TYR A 181 -16.96 -3.81 18.57
CA TYR A 181 -17.48 -5.13 18.90
C TYR A 181 -16.81 -5.66 20.16
N ASN A 182 -17.62 -6.19 21.08
CA ASN A 182 -17.12 -6.79 22.31
C ASN A 182 -16.14 -7.92 22.01
N ARG A 183 -15.02 -7.93 22.75
CA ARG A 183 -13.93 -8.93 22.68
C ARG A 183 -13.13 -8.94 21.37
N ASN A 184 -13.49 -8.13 20.39
CA ASN A 184 -12.78 -8.07 19.12
C ASN A 184 -11.56 -7.15 19.24
N LYS A 185 -10.39 -7.71 18.92
CA LYS A 185 -9.09 -7.04 18.97
C LYS A 185 -8.33 -7.33 17.69
N LYS A 186 -7.40 -6.46 17.34
CA LYS A 186 -6.50 -6.67 16.22
C LYS A 186 -5.10 -6.18 16.56
N GLU A 187 -4.15 -7.08 16.44
CA GLU A 187 -2.74 -6.76 16.44
C GLU A 187 -2.19 -6.93 15.02
N LYS A 188 -1.41 -5.96 14.57
CA LYS A 188 -0.82 -5.98 13.23
C LYS A 188 0.65 -5.59 13.33
N PHE A 189 1.50 -6.40 12.73
CA PHE A 189 2.91 -6.10 12.58
C PHE A 189 3.26 -6.04 11.10
N SER A 190 3.81 -4.91 10.67
CA SER A 190 4.16 -4.63 9.28
C SER A 190 5.65 -4.28 9.20
N PHE A 191 6.40 -4.98 8.36
CA PHE A 191 7.82 -4.74 8.10
C PHE A 191 8.15 -4.82 6.60
N MET A 192 8.99 -3.90 6.13
CA MET A 192 9.56 -3.92 4.78
C MET A 192 11.01 -3.44 4.84
N GLY A 193 11.89 -4.15 4.14
CA GLY A 193 13.25 -3.73 3.86
C GLY A 193 13.53 -3.85 2.37
N ILE A 194 14.12 -2.83 1.76
CA ILE A 194 14.53 -2.84 0.36
C ILE A 194 15.92 -2.23 0.22
N VAL A 195 16.75 -2.84 -0.62
CA VAL A 195 18.07 -2.35 -1.02
C VAL A 195 18.10 -2.20 -2.53
N GLU A 196 18.68 -1.11 -3.00
CA GLU A 196 18.92 -0.86 -4.41
C GLU A 196 20.39 -0.53 -4.66
N ALA A 197 20.92 -1.04 -5.77
CA ALA A 197 22.27 -0.77 -6.24
C ALA A 197 22.23 -0.35 -7.70
N ASP A 198 22.87 0.78 -8.02
CA ASP A 198 23.10 1.21 -9.39
C ASP A 198 24.36 0.50 -9.92
N LEU A 199 24.21 -0.38 -10.91
CA LEU A 199 25.29 -1.07 -11.62
C LEU A 199 25.67 -0.25 -12.85
N GLY A 200 26.59 0.71 -12.67
CA GLY A 200 26.95 1.69 -13.69
C GLY A 200 25.89 2.78 -13.85
N SER A 201 25.88 3.47 -14.99
CA SER A 201 24.98 4.60 -15.25
C SER A 201 23.58 4.19 -15.73
N ALA A 202 23.44 2.98 -16.26
CA ALA A 202 22.24 2.54 -16.97
C ALA A 202 21.41 1.49 -16.21
N THR A 203 21.97 0.81 -15.19
CA THR A 203 21.29 -0.34 -14.57
C THR A 203 21.07 -0.11 -13.08
N THR A 204 19.88 -0.41 -12.58
CA THR A 204 19.56 -0.47 -11.15
C THR A 204 19.00 -1.84 -10.81
N VAL A 205 19.56 -2.48 -9.78
CA VAL A 205 19.06 -3.73 -9.20
C VAL A 205 18.39 -3.42 -7.87
N SER A 206 17.29 -4.10 -7.56
CA SER A 206 16.54 -3.92 -6.33
C SER A 206 16.21 -5.28 -5.72
N LEU A 207 16.54 -5.46 -4.44
CA LEU A 207 16.17 -6.63 -3.64
C LEU A 207 15.35 -6.15 -2.44
N GLY A 208 14.16 -6.71 -2.26
CA GLY A 208 13.27 -6.35 -1.16
C GLY A 208 12.66 -7.56 -0.46
N TYR A 209 12.42 -7.38 0.82
CA TYR A 209 11.69 -8.29 1.70
C TYR A 209 10.56 -7.53 2.40
N GLN A 210 9.37 -8.09 2.39
CA GLN A 210 8.20 -7.56 3.06
C GLN A 210 7.52 -8.67 3.85
N ARG A 211 7.15 -8.37 5.09
CA ARG A 211 6.36 -9.24 5.97
C ARG A 211 5.28 -8.43 6.64
N GLN A 212 4.05 -8.93 6.58
CA GLN A 212 2.97 -8.41 7.39
C GLN A 212 2.26 -9.57 8.09
N ASN A 213 1.93 -9.38 9.36
CA ASN A 213 1.14 -10.30 10.17
C ASN A 213 -0.08 -9.56 10.72
N ASN A 214 -1.28 -10.09 10.48
CA ASN A 214 -2.53 -9.57 10.99
C ASN A 214 -3.15 -10.63 11.91
N ASP A 215 -3.13 -10.38 13.22
CA ASP A 215 -3.61 -11.30 14.25
C ASP A 215 -4.84 -10.74 14.97
N PRO A 216 -6.05 -11.02 14.47
CA PRO A 216 -7.28 -10.66 15.13
C PRO A 216 -7.81 -11.71 16.10
N THR A 217 -8.35 -11.22 17.21
CA THR A 217 -9.03 -12.01 18.23
C THR A 217 -10.54 -11.83 18.11
N ALA A 218 -11.29 -12.93 18.26
CA ALA A 218 -12.76 -12.97 18.15
C ALA A 218 -13.28 -12.29 16.86
N PRO A 219 -12.82 -12.73 15.67
CA PRO A 219 -13.35 -12.24 14.40
C PRO A 219 -14.84 -12.59 14.27
N ILE A 220 -15.57 -11.77 13.50
CA ILE A 220 -17.03 -11.90 13.35
C ILE A 220 -17.39 -12.95 12.27
N TRP A 221 -16.39 -13.64 11.72
CA TRP A 221 -16.62 -14.65 10.70
C TRP A 221 -16.90 -16.03 11.31
N GLY A 222 -18.00 -16.64 10.87
CA GLY A 222 -18.53 -17.89 11.43
C GLY A 222 -19.66 -17.61 12.42
N TYR A 223 -20.81 -18.24 12.21
CA TYR A 223 -21.93 -18.17 13.15
C TYR A 223 -21.44 -18.51 14.57
N TRP A 224 -21.78 -17.65 15.53
CA TRP A 224 -21.38 -17.70 16.94
C TRP A 224 -19.90 -17.37 17.16
N ALA A 225 -19.66 -16.32 17.96
CA ALA A 225 -18.36 -15.82 18.37
C ALA A 225 -17.48 -16.96 18.94
N ASN A 226 -16.69 -17.60 18.08
CA ASN A 226 -15.67 -18.52 18.52
C ASN A 226 -14.53 -17.67 19.10
N LEU A 227 -14.13 -18.01 20.34
CA LEU A 227 -13.01 -17.42 21.08
C LEU A 227 -11.65 -17.86 20.47
N SER A 228 -11.60 -18.00 19.15
CA SER A 228 -10.46 -18.56 18.42
C SER A 228 -9.82 -17.46 17.59
N TYR A 229 -8.49 -17.42 17.60
CA TYR A 229 -7.69 -16.61 16.70
C TYR A 229 -7.98 -17.03 15.26
N ALA A 230 -8.29 -16.08 14.37
CA ALA A 230 -8.25 -16.36 12.94
C ALA A 230 -7.03 -15.66 12.36
N ASN A 231 -6.11 -16.44 11.81
CA ASN A 231 -4.96 -15.88 11.12
C ASN A 231 -5.39 -15.47 9.70
N TYR A 232 -5.52 -14.16 9.46
CA TYR A 232 -5.85 -13.62 8.13
C TYR A 232 -4.57 -13.44 7.31
N GLY A 233 -3.88 -14.55 7.06
CA GLY A 233 -2.68 -14.64 6.22
C GLY A 233 -1.45 -13.88 6.76
N GLU A 234 -0.28 -14.50 6.64
CA GLU A 234 1.01 -13.81 6.78
C GLU A 234 1.62 -13.56 5.40
N PRO A 235 1.23 -12.49 4.66
CA PRO A 235 1.87 -12.21 3.39
C PRO A 235 3.37 -11.94 3.61
N ARG A 236 4.17 -12.88 3.08
CA ARG A 236 5.63 -12.78 2.97
C ARG A 236 5.94 -12.62 1.49
N MET A 237 6.59 -11.53 1.14
CA MET A 237 7.04 -11.29 -0.22
C MET A 237 8.53 -11.01 -0.25
N MET A 238 9.23 -11.76 -1.10
CA MET A 238 10.59 -11.45 -1.52
C MET A 238 10.54 -11.10 -3.01
N LYS A 239 11.10 -9.96 -3.40
CA LYS A 239 11.12 -9.51 -4.79
C LYS A 239 12.53 -9.08 -5.18
N LEU A 240 12.99 -9.61 -6.31
CA LEU A 240 14.17 -9.14 -7.04
C LEU A 240 13.69 -8.42 -8.31
N THR A 241 14.27 -7.27 -8.64
CA THR A 241 13.90 -6.51 -9.84
C THR A 241 15.11 -5.88 -10.48
N PHE A 242 15.20 -5.98 -11.80
CA PHE A 242 16.23 -5.34 -12.62
C PHE A 242 15.57 -4.23 -13.45
N ARG A 243 16.17 -3.04 -13.48
CA ARG A 243 15.77 -1.95 -14.37
C ARG A 243 16.99 -1.44 -15.13
N ALA A 244 16.90 -1.45 -16.46
CA ALA A 244 17.84 -0.77 -17.33
C ALA A 244 17.18 0.49 -17.90
N LYS A 245 17.91 1.60 -17.95
CA LYS A 245 17.59 2.77 -18.76
C LYS A 245 18.40 2.66 -20.05
N PHE A 246 17.71 2.70 -21.19
CA PHE A 246 18.31 2.86 -22.52
C PHE A 246 18.08 4.29 -22.98
#